data_AF-A0A357N9K9-F1
#
_entry.id   AF-A0A357N9K9-F1
#
_cell.length_a   1.000
_cell.length_b   1.000
_cell.length_c   1.000
_cell.angle_alpha   90.00
_cell.angle_beta   90.00
_cell.angle_gamma   90.00
#
_symmetry.space_group_name_H-M   'P 1'
#
loop_
_entity.id
_entity.type
_entity.pdbx_description
1 polymer ?
#
loop_
_entity_poly.entity_id
_entity_poly.type
_entity_poly.pdbx_seq_one_letter_code
_entity_poly.pdbx_strand_id
1 'polypeptide(L)'
;MPLRIGIPRALLAYYYLPLWEEFFVQLGAEVIISPKTNKELLDGGVELAVDETCLPVKVFMGHVDYLKSRADVLFIPRIVSVEPQKYTCPKLLGLPDMVKSNIANLPVIWGDTVNLSAKRRDLLPVVYRIGRRISPNVVRITQAFWRACRQLRKYECLLRRGNSVEEAY
;
A
#
# COMPACT_ATOMS: atom_id res chain seq x y z
N MET A 1 1.69 -8.03 21.35
CA MET A 1 0.77 -8.12 20.21
C MET A 1 1.56 -7.87 18.93
N PRO A 2 1.25 -8.54 17.80
CA PRO A 2 1.90 -8.24 16.52
C PRO A 2 1.63 -6.79 16.11
N LEU A 3 2.58 -6.17 15.40
CA LEU A 3 2.39 -4.83 14.84
C LEU A 3 1.29 -4.87 13.79
N ARG A 4 0.27 -4.00 13.91
CA ARG A 4 -0.83 -3.91 12.93
C ARG A 4 -0.54 -2.86 11.87
N ILE A 5 -0.43 -3.28 10.62
CA ILE A 5 -0.14 -2.43 9.47
C ILE A 5 -1.40 -2.30 8.61
N GLY A 6 -1.92 -1.09 8.52
CA GLY A 6 -3.07 -0.75 7.69
C GLY A 6 -2.66 -0.48 6.25
N ILE A 7 -3.28 -1.16 5.28
CA ILE A 7 -3.10 -0.91 3.85
C ILE A 7 -4.45 -0.48 3.24
N PRO A 8 -4.58 0.77 2.76
CA PRO A 8 -5.79 1.23 2.10
C PRO A 8 -6.05 0.45 0.81
N ARG A 9 -7.26 -0.12 0.67
CA ARG A 9 -7.68 -0.94 -0.47
C ARG A 9 -8.17 -0.09 -1.64
N ALA A 10 -7.31 0.80 -2.11
CA ALA A 10 -7.59 1.74 -3.19
C ALA A 10 -6.39 1.90 -4.12
N LEU A 11 -6.64 2.41 -5.34
CA LEU A 11 -5.61 2.74 -6.32
C LEU A 11 -4.70 1.55 -6.63
N LEU A 12 -3.38 1.71 -6.45
CA LEU A 12 -2.37 0.71 -6.76
C LEU A 12 -2.40 -0.52 -5.83
N ALA A 13 -3.17 -0.49 -4.74
CA ALA A 13 -3.37 -1.66 -3.90
C ALA A 13 -3.97 -2.83 -4.72
N TYR A 14 -4.88 -2.58 -5.66
CA TYR A 14 -5.44 -3.64 -6.50
C TYR A 14 -4.40 -4.40 -7.35
N TYR A 15 -3.22 -3.83 -7.56
CA TYR A 15 -2.13 -4.48 -8.30
C TYR A 15 -1.05 -5.05 -7.37
N TYR A 16 -0.72 -4.33 -6.30
CA TYR A 16 0.47 -4.62 -5.49
C TYR A 16 0.18 -5.07 -4.06
N LEU A 17 -1.10 -5.17 -3.66
CA LEU A 17 -1.46 -5.62 -2.32
C LEU A 17 -0.86 -7.00 -1.96
N PRO A 18 -0.90 -8.03 -2.83
CA PRO A 18 -0.32 -9.34 -2.51
C PRO A 18 1.19 -9.31 -2.26
N LEU A 19 1.90 -8.31 -2.80
CA LEU A 19 3.32 -8.12 -2.51
C LEU A 19 3.52 -7.62 -1.08
N TRP A 20 2.84 -6.53 -0.73
CA TRP A 20 3.06 -5.88 0.56
C TRP A 20 2.49 -6.68 1.71
N GLU A 21 1.31 -7.27 1.53
CA GLU A 21 0.68 -8.12 2.53
C GLU A 21 1.57 -9.33 2.86
N GLU A 22 1.93 -10.13 1.85
CA GLU A 22 2.79 -11.30 2.05
C GLU A 22 4.13 -10.91 2.69
N PHE A 23 4.71 -9.77 2.28
CA PHE A 23 5.95 -9.27 2.86
C PHE A 23 5.83 -8.99 4.37
N PHE A 24 4.78 -8.28 4.78
CA PHE A 24 4.56 -7.92 6.19
C PHE A 24 4.16 -9.14 7.04
N VAL A 25 3.30 -10.02 6.51
CA VAL A 25 2.90 -11.27 7.18
C VAL A 25 4.11 -12.16 7.44
N GLN A 26 5.01 -12.34 6.46
CA GLN A 26 6.24 -13.14 6.63
C GLN A 26 7.20 -12.54 7.68
N LEU A 27 7.15 -11.22 7.88
CA LEU A 27 7.90 -10.53 8.94
C LEU A 27 7.26 -10.60 10.32
N GLY A 28 6.02 -11.11 10.42
CA GLY A 28 5.29 -11.28 11.68
C GLY A 28 4.41 -10.09 12.06
N ALA A 29 4.10 -9.21 11.12
CA ALA A 29 3.10 -8.16 11.29
C ALA A 29 1.70 -8.68 10.89
N GLU A 30 0.67 -8.11 11.51
CA GLU A 30 -0.72 -8.30 11.11
C GLU A 30 -1.07 -7.23 10.08
N VAL A 31 -1.67 -7.63 8.96
CA VAL A 31 -2.03 -6.71 7.87
C VAL A 31 -3.54 -6.49 7.91
N ILE A 32 -3.94 -5.22 8.06
CA ILE A 32 -5.34 -4.81 8.09
C ILE A 32 -5.66 -4.08 6.79
N ILE A 33 -6.55 -4.64 6.00
CA ILE A 33 -6.96 -4.08 4.72
C ILE A 33 -8.35 -3.49 4.90
N SER A 34 -8.54 -2.24 4.47
CA SER A 34 -9.86 -1.61 4.49
C SER A 34 -10.85 -2.39 3.58
N PRO A 35 -12.18 -2.34 3.83
CA PRO A 35 -13.15 -3.15 3.08
C PRO A 35 -13.27 -2.74 1.61
N LYS A 36 -14.15 -3.41 0.85
CA LYS A 36 -14.53 -2.94 -0.48
C LYS A 36 -15.04 -1.50 -0.41
N THR A 37 -14.69 -0.69 -1.40
CA THR A 37 -15.22 0.67 -1.52
C THR A 37 -16.75 0.60 -1.50
N ASN A 38 -17.34 1.32 -0.57
CA ASN A 38 -18.78 1.46 -0.41
C ASN A 38 -19.14 2.95 -0.29
N LYS A 39 -20.43 3.25 -0.18
CA LYS A 39 -20.91 4.63 -0.14
C LYS A 39 -20.37 5.38 1.06
N GLU A 40 -20.29 4.73 2.21
CA GLU A 40 -19.82 5.32 3.47
C GLU A 40 -18.36 5.76 3.38
N LEU A 41 -17.49 4.90 2.81
CA LEU A 41 -16.09 5.25 2.56
C LEU A 41 -15.96 6.39 1.56
N LEU A 42 -16.77 6.38 0.50
CA LEU A 42 -16.73 7.45 -0.49
C LEU A 42 -17.16 8.77 0.13
N ASP A 43 -18.30 8.82 0.81
CA ASP A 43 -18.86 10.04 1.37
C ASP A 43 -17.90 10.64 2.42
N GLY A 44 -17.38 9.84 3.35
CA GLY A 44 -16.36 10.31 4.31
C GLY A 44 -15.05 10.72 3.63
N GLY A 45 -14.68 10.05 2.54
CA GLY A 45 -13.53 10.43 1.73
C GLY A 45 -13.70 11.78 0.99
N VAL A 46 -14.92 12.12 0.59
CA VAL A 46 -15.26 13.42 -0.01
C VAL A 46 -15.14 14.53 1.02
N GLU A 47 -15.61 14.32 2.25
CA GLU A 47 -15.53 15.31 3.34
C GLU A 47 -14.08 15.64 3.74
N LEU A 48 -13.16 14.67 3.63
CA LEU A 48 -11.76 14.82 4.01
C LEU A 48 -10.85 15.33 2.88
N ALA A 49 -11.27 15.21 1.63
CA ALA A 49 -10.44 15.54 0.49
C ALA A 49 -10.60 17.00 0.06
N VAL A 50 -9.57 17.57 -0.55
CA VAL A 50 -9.67 18.89 -1.20
C VAL A 50 -10.59 18.77 -2.42
N ASP A 51 -11.43 19.77 -2.66
CA ASP A 51 -12.47 19.78 -3.70
C ASP A 51 -11.97 19.32 -5.07
N GLU A 52 -10.82 19.85 -5.51
CA GLU A 52 -10.18 19.61 -6.81
C GLU A 52 -9.46 18.26 -6.93
N THR A 53 -9.55 17.38 -5.94
CA THR A 53 -8.98 16.02 -6.03
C THR A 53 -9.86 15.10 -6.89
N CYS A 54 -9.24 14.13 -7.57
CA CYS A 54 -9.99 13.17 -8.37
C CYS A 54 -10.70 12.16 -7.46
N LEU A 55 -11.82 11.60 -7.94
CA LEU A 55 -12.61 10.61 -7.20
C LEU A 55 -11.78 9.47 -6.58
N PRO A 56 -10.77 8.88 -7.26
CA PRO A 56 -9.94 7.84 -6.66
C PRO A 56 -9.14 8.29 -5.42
N VAL A 57 -8.74 9.56 -5.36
CA VAL A 57 -8.07 10.13 -4.17
C VAL A 57 -9.07 10.34 -3.05
N LYS A 58 -10.30 10.81 -3.34
CA LYS A 58 -11.37 10.93 -2.34
C LYS A 58 -11.69 9.58 -1.71
N VAL A 59 -11.88 8.55 -2.55
CA VAL A 59 -12.05 7.16 -2.09
C VAL A 59 -10.87 6.71 -1.22
N PHE A 60 -9.63 6.99 -1.64
CA PHE A 60 -8.44 6.66 -0.86
C PHE A 60 -8.45 7.30 0.53
N MET A 61 -8.85 8.58 0.66
CA MET A 61 -8.98 9.26 1.96
C MET A 61 -9.97 8.54 2.88
N GLY A 62 -11.11 8.09 2.36
CA GLY A 62 -12.08 7.31 3.12
C GLY A 62 -11.52 5.98 3.63
N HIS A 63 -10.75 5.27 2.80
CA HIS A 63 -10.07 4.03 3.23
C HIS A 63 -9.02 4.30 4.32
N VAL A 64 -8.31 5.43 4.24
CA VAL A 64 -7.37 5.84 5.28
C VAL A 64 -8.09 6.18 6.58
N ASP A 65 -9.19 6.92 6.50
CA ASP A 65 -9.99 7.29 7.67
C ASP A 65 -10.56 6.05 8.38
N TYR A 66 -11.00 5.05 7.61
CA TYR A 66 -11.38 3.76 8.16
C TYR A 66 -10.20 3.08 8.89
N LEU A 67 -8.99 3.12 8.35
CA LEU A 67 -7.86 2.42 8.96
C LEU A 67 -7.25 3.17 10.17
N LYS A 68 -7.47 4.48 10.31
CA LYS A 68 -6.79 5.33 11.31
C LYS A 68 -6.92 4.84 12.75
N SER A 69 -8.07 4.26 13.11
CA SER A 69 -8.34 3.74 14.46
C SER A 69 -8.17 2.23 14.59
N ARG A 70 -7.76 1.55 13.52
CA ARG A 70 -7.69 0.09 13.41
C ARG A 70 -6.27 -0.44 13.30
N ALA A 71 -5.33 0.37 12.82
CA ALA A 71 -3.92 0.00 12.64
C ALA A 71 -2.99 0.85 13.50
N ASP A 72 -1.85 0.27 13.90
CA ASP A 72 -0.80 0.98 14.63
C ASP A 72 0.07 1.84 13.68
N VAL A 73 0.12 1.43 12.41
CA VAL A 73 0.85 2.09 11.33
C VAL A 73 0.02 2.03 10.05
N LEU A 74 0.06 3.10 9.25
CA LEU A 74 -0.49 3.11 7.89
C LEU A 74 0.63 2.98 6.86
N PHE A 75 0.55 1.99 5.99
CA PHE A 75 1.48 1.83 4.88
C PHE A 75 0.93 2.50 3.62
N ILE A 76 1.48 3.69 3.32
CA ILE A 76 1.06 4.53 2.19
C ILE A 76 2.33 4.92 1.43
N PRO A 77 2.89 4.02 0.60
CA PRO A 77 4.15 4.29 -0.08
C PRO A 77 4.00 5.37 -1.15
N ARG A 78 5.02 6.21 -1.30
CA ARG A 78 5.10 7.16 -2.44
C ARG A 78 5.57 6.41 -3.67
N ILE A 79 4.64 6.01 -4.54
CA ILE A 79 4.97 5.27 -5.76
C ILE A 79 5.40 6.24 -6.86
N VAL A 80 6.71 6.30 -7.16
CA VAL A 80 7.28 7.23 -8.15
C VAL A 80 6.90 6.85 -9.58
N SER A 81 7.01 5.57 -9.88
CA SER A 81 6.92 5.02 -11.22
C SER A 81 6.57 3.54 -11.13
N VAL A 82 5.73 3.07 -12.06
CA VAL A 82 5.36 1.66 -12.24
C VAL A 82 5.85 1.10 -13.58
N GLU A 83 6.24 1.98 -14.50
CA GLU A 83 6.77 1.63 -15.81
C GLU A 83 8.02 2.48 -16.12
N PRO A 84 9.07 1.91 -16.75
CA PRO A 84 10.30 2.66 -17.04
C PRO A 84 10.01 3.94 -17.83
N GLN A 85 10.73 5.02 -17.48
CA GLN A 85 10.61 6.34 -18.12
C GLN A 85 9.22 7.00 -17.99
N LYS A 86 8.34 6.50 -17.11
CA LYS A 86 7.04 7.11 -16.83
C LYS A 86 6.87 7.38 -15.34
N TYR A 87 6.29 8.52 -15.00
CA TYR A 87 6.00 8.90 -13.62
C TYR A 87 4.51 8.73 -13.33
N THR A 88 4.18 8.42 -12.09
CA THR A 88 2.79 8.43 -11.64
C THR A 88 2.28 9.87 -11.53
N CYS A 89 0.95 10.06 -11.51
CA CYS A 89 0.39 11.39 -11.48
C CYS A 89 0.77 12.12 -10.17
N PRO A 90 0.88 13.47 -10.17
CA PRO A 90 1.28 14.24 -8.99
C PRO A 90 0.40 13.98 -7.76
N LYS A 91 -0.89 13.73 -7.96
CA LYS A 91 -1.83 13.38 -6.89
C LYS A 91 -1.50 12.02 -6.26
N LEU A 92 -1.06 11.03 -7.04
CA LEU A 92 -0.64 9.72 -6.52
C LEU A 92 0.69 9.83 -5.77
N LEU A 93 1.64 10.57 -6.33
CA LEU A 93 2.91 10.88 -5.67
C LEU A 93 2.69 11.56 -4.33
N GLY A 94 1.77 12.53 -4.28
CA GLY A 94 1.47 13.32 -3.08
C GLY A 94 0.61 12.63 -2.03
N LEU A 95 0.14 11.39 -2.25
CA LEU A 95 -0.79 10.72 -1.32
C LEU A 95 -0.33 10.72 0.14
N PRO A 96 0.93 10.35 0.48
CA PRO A 96 1.33 10.29 1.88
C PRO A 96 1.32 11.68 2.54
N ASP A 97 1.56 12.75 1.78
CA ASP A 97 1.55 14.12 2.30
C ASP A 97 0.13 14.65 2.41
N MET A 98 -0.70 14.45 1.37
CA MET A 98 -2.10 14.87 1.39
C MET A 98 -2.86 14.23 2.56
N VAL A 99 -2.61 12.95 2.84
CA VAL A 99 -3.20 12.27 4.00
C VAL A 99 -2.80 12.96 5.30
N LYS A 100 -1.50 13.23 5.50
CA LYS A 100 -1.00 13.89 6.72
C LYS A 100 -1.59 15.28 6.91
N SER A 101 -1.79 16.01 5.81
CA SER A 101 -2.32 17.37 5.86
C SER A 101 -3.82 17.41 6.11
N ASN A 102 -4.58 16.44 5.62
CA ASN A 102 -6.03 16.51 5.59
C ASN A 102 -6.74 15.70 6.68
N ILE A 103 -6.10 14.66 7.22
CA ILE A 103 -6.71 13.78 8.21
C ILE A 103 -6.04 13.96 9.57
N ALA A 104 -6.83 14.32 10.58
CA ALA A 104 -6.36 14.45 11.95
C ALA A 104 -6.29 13.09 12.67
N ASN A 105 -5.49 13.03 13.74
CA ASN A 105 -5.35 11.84 14.62
C ASN A 105 -4.92 10.57 13.88
N LEU A 106 -4.00 10.72 12.92
CA LEU A 106 -3.44 9.59 12.19
C LEU A 106 -2.39 8.84 13.03
N PRO A 107 -2.33 7.50 12.90
CA PRO A 107 -1.18 6.74 13.36
C PRO A 107 0.04 7.04 12.49
N VAL A 108 1.19 6.47 12.84
CA VAL A 108 2.44 6.67 12.09
C VAL A 108 2.26 6.20 10.64
N ILE A 109 2.63 7.05 9.68
CA ILE A 109 2.59 6.70 8.25
C ILE A 109 3.97 6.26 7.77
N TRP A 110 4.05 5.06 7.21
CA TRP A 110 5.21 4.60 6.45
C TRP A 110 5.06 5.04 4.99
N GLY A 111 5.56 6.26 4.72
CA GLY A 111 5.49 6.96 3.44
C GLY A 111 6.73 6.82 2.56
N ASP A 112 7.45 5.69 2.66
CA ASP A 112 8.70 5.50 1.93
C ASP A 112 8.51 5.63 0.41
N THR A 113 9.51 6.20 -0.24
CA THR A 113 9.51 6.35 -1.69
C THR A 113 9.89 5.03 -2.35
N VAL A 114 8.99 4.53 -3.19
CA VAL A 114 9.13 3.26 -3.90
C VAL A 114 9.08 3.52 -5.40
N ASN A 115 10.07 3.01 -6.12
CA ASN A 115 10.04 2.97 -7.57
C ASN A 115 9.78 1.54 -8.04
N LEU A 116 8.54 1.23 -8.42
CA LEU A 116 8.12 -0.10 -8.86
C LEU A 116 8.52 -0.42 -10.31
N SER A 117 8.94 0.57 -11.11
CA SER A 117 9.51 0.31 -12.44
C SER A 117 10.96 -0.14 -12.41
N ALA A 118 11.62 0.06 -11.27
CA ALA A 118 13.02 -0.32 -11.09
C ALA A 118 13.18 -1.85 -11.06
N LYS A 119 14.40 -2.34 -11.32
CA LYS A 119 14.65 -3.78 -11.26
C LYS A 119 14.49 -4.23 -9.80
N ARG A 120 14.16 -5.51 -9.58
CA ARG A 120 14.00 -6.09 -8.24
C ARG A 120 15.16 -5.78 -7.29
N ARG A 121 16.39 -5.75 -7.81
CA ARG A 121 17.60 -5.40 -7.05
C ARG A 121 17.58 -3.95 -6.52
N ASP A 122 16.99 -3.04 -7.27
CA ASP A 122 16.92 -1.61 -6.95
C ASP A 122 15.80 -1.33 -5.91
N LEU A 123 14.85 -2.25 -5.74
CA LEU A 123 13.86 -2.23 -4.66
C LEU A 123 14.44 -2.72 -3.32
N LEU A 124 15.54 -3.49 -3.32
CA LEU A 124 16.10 -4.08 -2.11
C LEU A 124 16.45 -3.04 -1.02
N PRO A 125 17.07 -1.88 -1.30
CA PRO A 125 17.35 -0.89 -0.26
C PRO A 125 16.08 -0.39 0.44
N VAL A 126 14.98 -0.22 -0.32
CA VAL A 126 13.69 0.22 0.21
C VAL A 126 13.05 -0.89 1.04
N VAL A 127 13.08 -2.12 0.54
CA VAL A 127 12.59 -3.31 1.24
C VAL A 127 13.33 -3.53 2.55
N TYR A 128 14.66 -3.39 2.57
CA TYR A 128 15.44 -3.50 3.81
C TYR A 128 15.10 -2.37 4.79
N ARG A 129 14.96 -1.13 4.30
CA ARG A 129 14.58 0.01 5.14
C ARG A 129 13.22 -0.20 5.82
N ILE A 130 12.23 -0.68 5.06
CA ILE A 130 10.89 -0.98 5.59
C ILE A 130 10.95 -2.20 6.52
N GLY A 131 11.54 -3.31 6.05
CA GLY A 131 11.58 -4.58 6.80
C GLY A 131 12.34 -4.47 8.12
N ARG A 132 13.38 -3.64 8.19
CA ARG A 132 14.15 -3.38 9.43
C ARG A 132 13.33 -2.69 10.52
N ARG A 133 12.19 -2.09 10.20
CA ARG A 133 11.24 -1.55 11.19
C ARG A 133 10.46 -2.64 11.92
N ILE A 134 10.40 -3.85 11.36
CA ILE A 134 9.65 -5.00 11.91
C ILE A 134 10.60 -6.07 12.44
N SER A 135 11.66 -6.39 11.71
CA SER A 135 12.60 -7.45 12.08
C SER A 135 14.05 -7.01 11.92
N PRO A 136 14.95 -7.32 12.87
CA PRO A 136 16.37 -7.07 12.71
C PRO A 136 17.05 -8.07 11.75
N ASN A 137 16.42 -9.22 11.48
CA ASN A 137 17.05 -10.30 10.72
C ASN A 137 16.99 -10.03 9.20
N VAL A 138 18.13 -9.69 8.62
CA VAL A 138 18.27 -9.38 7.18
C VAL A 138 17.90 -10.57 6.31
N VAL A 139 18.32 -11.78 6.65
CA VAL A 139 17.99 -13.01 5.90
C VAL A 139 16.48 -13.21 5.86
N ARG A 140 15.79 -13.01 6.98
CA ARG A 140 14.33 -13.08 7.06
C ARG A 140 13.67 -12.03 6.17
N ILE A 141 14.15 -10.80 6.16
CA ILE A 141 13.64 -9.73 5.29
C ILE A 141 13.79 -10.10 3.82
N THR A 142 14.97 -10.58 3.42
CA THR A 142 15.22 -11.01 2.05
C THR A 142 14.26 -12.13 1.68
N GLN A 143 14.18 -13.19 2.49
CA GLN A 143 13.28 -14.33 2.24
C GLN A 143 11.81 -13.92 2.15
N ALA A 144 11.35 -13.04 3.04
CA ALA A 144 10.00 -12.47 3.00
C ALA A 144 9.73 -11.76 1.67
N PHE A 145 10.66 -10.92 1.21
CA PHE A 145 10.51 -10.22 -0.06
C PHE A 145 10.51 -11.16 -1.27
N TRP A 146 11.33 -12.22 -1.25
CA TRP A 146 11.32 -13.23 -2.31
C TRP A 146 9.99 -13.99 -2.38
N ARG A 147 9.40 -14.35 -1.23
CA ARG A 147 8.08 -14.98 -1.13
C ARG A 147 6.98 -14.04 -1.64
N ALA A 148 6.99 -12.80 -1.17
CA ALA A 148 6.10 -11.74 -1.64
C ALA A 148 6.17 -11.54 -3.17
N CYS A 149 7.37 -11.45 -3.73
CA CYS A 149 7.57 -11.35 -5.18
C CYS A 149 7.11 -12.59 -5.95
N ARG A 150 7.03 -13.76 -5.31
CA ARG A 150 6.45 -14.98 -5.91
C ARG A 150 4.93 -14.91 -5.86
N GLN A 151 4.35 -14.45 -4.75
CA GLN A 151 2.91 -14.28 -4.60
C GLN A 151 2.38 -13.26 -5.61
N LEU A 152 3.02 -12.09 -5.74
CA LEU A 152 2.65 -11.09 -6.73
C LEU A 152 2.65 -11.65 -8.17
N ARG A 153 3.66 -12.44 -8.54
CA ARG A 153 3.71 -13.05 -9.89
C ARG A 153 2.57 -14.04 -10.14
N LYS A 154 2.16 -14.80 -9.12
CA LYS A 154 1.02 -15.71 -9.23
C LYS A 154 -0.26 -14.91 -9.45
N TYR A 155 -0.45 -13.86 -8.64
CA TYR A 155 -1.57 -12.93 -8.75
C TYR A 155 -1.66 -12.29 -10.14
N GLU A 156 -0.54 -11.73 -10.64
CA GLU A 156 -0.46 -11.16 -12.00
C GLU A 156 -0.78 -12.19 -13.09
N CYS A 157 -0.36 -13.45 -12.92
CA CYS A 157 -0.68 -14.52 -13.85
C CYS A 157 -2.18 -14.82 -13.90
N LEU A 158 -2.85 -14.84 -12.76
CA LEU A 158 -4.30 -15.04 -12.68
C LEU A 158 -5.06 -13.87 -13.32
N LEU A 159 -4.67 -12.63 -13.03
CA LEU A 159 -5.27 -11.45 -13.67
C LEU A 159 -5.11 -11.47 -15.20
N ARG A 160 -3.93 -11.84 -15.70
CA ARG A 160 -3.69 -11.97 -17.16
C ARG A 160 -4.51 -13.07 -17.83
N ARG A 161 -4.99 -14.05 -17.06
CA ARG A 161 -5.92 -15.09 -17.54
C ARG A 161 -7.38 -14.63 -17.55
N GLY A 162 -7.66 -13.40 -17.15
CA GLY A 162 -9.00 -12.82 -17.14
C GLY A 162 -9.77 -13.02 -15.83
N ASN A 163 -9.12 -13.52 -14.77
CA ASN A 163 -9.74 -13.60 -13.45
C ASN A 163 -9.93 -12.18 -12.88
N SER A 164 -11.03 -11.97 -12.16
CA SER A 164 -11.26 -10.76 -11.37
C SER A 164 -10.22 -10.63 -10.25
N VAL A 165 -10.11 -9.43 -9.67
CA VAL A 165 -9.22 -9.19 -8.52
C VAL A 165 -9.61 -10.09 -7.35
N GLU A 166 -10.90 -10.29 -7.13
CA GLU A 166 -11.46 -11.16 -6.10
C GLU A 166 -11.10 -12.63 -6.29
N GLU A 167 -11.06 -13.12 -7.53
CA GLU A 167 -10.71 -14.52 -7.82
C GLU A 167 -9.21 -14.76 -7.81
N ALA A 168 -8.42 -13.74 -8.13
CA ALA A 168 -6.97 -13.83 -8.17
C ALA A 168 -6.32 -13.71 -6.78
N TYR A 169 -6.97 -13.00 -5.86
CA TYR A 169 -6.51 -12.71 -4.51
C TYR A 169 -6.86 -13.83 -3.53
#